data_AF-A0A6I4UM26-F1
#
_entry.id   AF-A0A6I4UM26-F1
#
_cell.length_a   1.000
_cell.length_b   1.000
_cell.length_c   1.000
_cell.angle_alpha   90.00
_cell.angle_beta   90.00
_cell.angle_gamma   90.00
#
_symmetry.space_group_name_H-M   'P 1'
#
loop_
_entity.id
_entity.type
_entity.pdbx_description
1 polymer ?
#
loop_
_entity_poly.entity_id
_entity_poly.type
_entity_poly.pdbx_seq_one_letter_code
_entity_poly.pdbx_strand_id
1 'polypeptide(L)'
;MIAEGAKQFGRIVDRLLYRSTARWRSTAVVALLASTFGAEAAHAYTITITAGTRSIYLQVGAGGYTGTNASGGTPGNNATINVVSVTVPNGVVGSGAAQAMTSNSTVSQSPIDGFAFCNPPSQVYIGAWSRPGSGTGVATLTVTSPANLTSGSNTIPFSQISWVMSGNGDTVFQFPNGTFTGGTQTLGTLARNTWKEQCMTFSYANTVLPAAGTYTGRAVYTLSLP
;
A
#
# COMPACT_ATOMS: atom_id res chain seq x y z
N MET A 1 -25.99 -43.55 93.78
CA MET A 1 -24.78 -42.91 93.24
C MET A 1 -25.02 -42.67 91.76
N ILE A 2 -25.73 -41.65 91.27
CA ILE A 2 -25.92 -40.24 91.64
C ILE A 2 -24.59 -39.51 91.83
N ALA A 3 -24.01 -39.02 90.72
CA ALA A 3 -23.68 -37.60 90.50
C ALA A 3 -22.77 -37.39 89.27
N GLU A 4 -23.27 -37.65 88.05
CA GLU A 4 -22.50 -37.33 86.82
C GLU A 4 -23.38 -36.90 85.63
N GLY A 5 -24.55 -36.29 85.92
CA GLY A 5 -25.59 -36.00 84.92
C GLY A 5 -25.93 -34.53 84.67
N ALA A 6 -25.11 -33.56 85.11
CA ALA A 6 -25.50 -32.14 85.09
C ALA A 6 -24.58 -31.19 84.28
N LYS A 7 -23.51 -31.67 83.63
CA LYS A 7 -22.58 -30.81 82.87
C LYS A 7 -22.76 -30.80 81.34
N GLN A 8 -23.68 -31.59 80.78
CA GLN A 8 -23.86 -31.68 79.32
C GLN A 8 -25.03 -30.88 78.72
N PHE A 9 -25.98 -30.37 79.51
CA PHE A 9 -27.17 -29.68 78.95
C PHE A 9 -26.99 -28.17 78.71
N GLY A 10 -26.02 -27.51 79.36
CA GLY A 10 -25.81 -26.06 79.24
C GLY A 10 -25.02 -25.61 77.99
N ARG A 11 -24.36 -26.53 77.26
CA ARG A 11 -23.51 -26.17 76.10
C ARG A 11 -24.20 -26.25 74.74
N ILE A 12 -25.45 -26.71 74.68
CA ILE A 12 -26.18 -26.89 73.41
C ILE A 12 -27.05 -25.67 73.08
N VAL A 13 -27.56 -24.95 74.08
CA VAL A 13 -28.49 -23.82 73.85
C VAL A 13 -27.75 -22.54 73.39
N ASP A 14 -26.54 -22.28 73.91
CA ASP A 14 -25.74 -21.10 73.50
C ASP A 14 -25.17 -21.16 72.08
N ARG A 15 -24.99 -22.36 71.52
CA ARG A 15 -24.46 -22.51 70.14
C ARG A 15 -25.51 -22.34 69.04
N LEU A 16 -26.80 -22.40 69.38
CA LEU A 16 -27.89 -22.29 68.41
C LEU A 16 -28.38 -20.83 68.24
N LEU A 17 -28.23 -19.98 69.25
CA LEU A 17 -28.64 -18.57 69.17
C LEU A 17 -27.57 -17.62 68.60
N TYR A 18 -26.29 -17.98 68.65
CA TYR A 18 -25.22 -17.13 68.06
C TYR A 18 -25.08 -17.29 66.53
N ARG A 19 -25.58 -18.38 65.95
CA ARG A 19 -25.45 -18.67 64.51
C ARG A 19 -26.53 -18.05 63.62
N SER A 20 -27.62 -17.51 64.19
CA SER A 20 -28.76 -17.03 63.39
C SER A 20 -28.72 -15.54 63.05
N THR A 21 -27.98 -14.69 63.77
CA THR A 21 -27.97 -13.23 63.52
C THR A 21 -26.77 -12.77 62.68
N ALA A 22 -25.68 -13.54 62.63
CA ALA A 22 -24.47 -13.18 61.87
C ALA A 22 -24.63 -13.39 60.35
N ARG A 23 -25.47 -14.34 59.92
CA ARG A 23 -25.68 -14.62 58.49
C ARG A 23 -26.53 -13.56 57.78
N TRP A 24 -27.39 -12.84 58.50
CA TRP A 24 -28.31 -11.87 57.89
C TRP A 24 -27.69 -10.47 57.74
N ARG A 25 -26.71 -10.11 58.58
CA ARG A 25 -26.02 -8.82 58.50
C ARG A 25 -25.05 -8.75 57.31
N SER A 26 -24.38 -9.84 56.98
CA SER A 26 -23.44 -9.87 55.84
C SER A 26 -24.15 -9.87 54.48
N THR A 27 -25.35 -10.45 54.36
CA THR A 27 -26.12 -10.41 53.11
C THR A 27 -26.74 -9.04 52.85
N ALA A 28 -27.17 -8.34 53.90
CA ALA A 28 -27.75 -7.00 53.77
C ALA A 28 -26.70 -5.95 53.37
N VAL A 29 -25.46 -6.04 53.87
CA VAL A 29 -24.38 -5.10 53.51
C VAL A 29 -23.90 -5.32 52.06
N VAL A 30 -23.80 -6.58 51.60
CA VAL A 30 -23.44 -6.88 50.19
C VAL A 30 -24.56 -6.47 49.22
N ALA A 31 -25.82 -6.64 49.60
CA ALA A 31 -26.96 -6.19 48.79
C ALA A 31 -27.07 -4.66 48.71
N LEU A 32 -26.73 -3.93 49.79
CA LEU A 32 -26.76 -2.46 49.80
C LEU A 32 -25.59 -1.86 49.00
N LEU A 33 -24.39 -2.45 49.07
CA LEU A 33 -23.22 -2.06 48.26
C LEU A 33 -23.40 -2.36 46.76
N ALA A 34 -24.20 -3.37 46.41
CA ALA A 34 -24.53 -3.65 45.01
C ALA A 34 -25.57 -2.67 44.42
N SER A 35 -26.30 -1.93 45.27
CA SER A 35 -27.32 -0.96 44.85
C SER A 35 -26.81 0.46 44.64
N THR A 36 -25.58 0.77 45.07
CA THR A 36 -24.96 2.11 44.91
C THR A 36 -24.04 2.21 43.71
N PHE A 37 -23.77 1.10 43.01
CA PHE A 37 -23.23 1.15 41.66
C PHE A 37 -24.40 1.39 40.72
N GLY A 38 -24.76 2.66 40.54
CA GLY A 38 -25.65 3.06 39.46
C GLY A 38 -25.11 2.44 38.18
N ALA A 39 -25.94 1.66 37.49
CA ALA A 39 -25.62 1.19 36.16
C ALA A 39 -25.44 2.45 35.30
N GLU A 40 -24.20 2.89 35.10
CA GLU A 40 -23.91 3.94 34.14
C GLU A 40 -24.48 3.48 32.81
N ALA A 41 -25.32 4.31 32.19
CA ALA A 41 -25.88 4.00 30.90
C ALA A 41 -24.70 3.75 29.95
N ALA A 42 -24.55 2.52 29.47
CA ALA A 42 -23.54 2.19 28.47
C ALA A 42 -23.89 2.96 27.20
N HIS A 43 -23.28 4.13 27.02
CA HIS A 43 -23.44 4.95 25.82
C HIS A 43 -22.68 4.28 24.67
N ALA A 44 -23.34 3.35 24.00
CA ALA A 44 -22.89 2.86 22.71
C ALA A 44 -23.17 3.93 21.66
N TYR A 45 -22.13 4.47 21.04
CA TYR A 45 -22.26 5.31 19.85
C TYR A 45 -21.90 4.47 18.63
N THR A 46 -22.70 4.57 17.57
CA THR A 46 -22.36 4.01 16.26
C THR A 46 -22.02 5.18 15.35
N ILE A 47 -20.77 5.23 14.90
CA ILE A 47 -20.37 6.14 13.82
C ILE A 47 -20.61 5.41 12.51
N THR A 48 -21.63 5.83 11.78
CA THR A 48 -21.82 5.38 10.40
C THR A 48 -20.80 6.11 9.51
N ILE A 49 -19.73 5.41 9.15
CA ILE A 49 -18.78 5.89 8.14
C ILE A 49 -19.26 5.40 6.77
N THR A 50 -19.72 6.32 5.92
CA THR A 50 -20.07 6.00 4.55
C THR A 50 -18.84 5.51 3.78
N ALA A 51 -19.01 4.47 2.98
CA ALA A 51 -17.93 4.02 2.10
C ALA A 51 -17.48 5.17 1.18
N GLY A 52 -16.17 5.36 1.06
CA GLY A 52 -15.63 6.37 0.16
C GLY A 52 -15.96 6.09 -1.30
N THR A 53 -15.94 7.12 -2.13
CA THR A 53 -16.16 7.01 -3.58
C THR A 53 -15.16 6.05 -4.23
N ARG A 54 -15.62 5.27 -5.21
CA ARG A 54 -14.75 4.43 -6.03
C ARG A 54 -13.83 5.30 -6.89
N SER A 55 -12.52 5.05 -6.82
CA SER A 55 -11.51 5.88 -7.47
C SER A 55 -10.20 5.11 -7.64
N ILE A 56 -9.47 5.44 -8.70
CA ILE A 56 -8.10 4.99 -8.93
C ILE A 56 -7.22 6.18 -9.32
N TYR A 57 -5.94 6.08 -9.04
CA TYR A 57 -4.93 7.04 -9.50
C TYR A 57 -3.71 6.27 -10.01
N LEU A 58 -3.16 6.72 -11.13
CA LEU A 58 -1.91 6.23 -11.70
C LEU A 58 -1.06 7.44 -12.09
N GLN A 59 0.20 7.38 -11.71
CA GLN A 59 1.22 8.31 -12.13
C GLN A 59 2.42 7.53 -12.67
N VAL A 60 2.90 7.94 -13.83
CA VAL A 60 4.16 7.47 -14.42
C VAL A 60 4.94 8.68 -14.88
N GLY A 61 6.11 8.92 -14.28
CA GLY A 61 6.86 10.17 -14.40
C GLY A 61 6.09 11.33 -13.80
N ALA A 62 5.93 12.40 -14.58
CA ALA A 62 5.18 13.60 -14.22
C ALA A 62 3.69 13.30 -14.09
N GLY A 63 3.17 13.36 -12.87
CA GLY A 63 1.74 13.20 -12.56
C GLY A 63 1.04 14.52 -12.32
N GLY A 64 -0.28 14.45 -12.22
CA GLY A 64 -1.10 15.53 -11.68
C GLY A 64 -1.42 15.17 -10.23
N TYR A 65 -0.72 15.75 -9.28
CA TYR A 65 -1.06 15.60 -7.86
C TYR A 65 -0.76 16.92 -7.14
N THR A 66 -1.76 17.50 -6.49
CA THR A 66 -1.59 18.73 -5.72
C THR A 66 -1.57 18.40 -4.23
N GLY A 67 -0.48 18.77 -3.54
CA GLY A 67 -0.25 18.38 -2.14
C GLY A 67 0.29 16.95 -2.03
N THR A 68 0.00 16.28 -0.91
CA THR A 68 0.38 14.88 -0.65
C THR A 68 -0.82 14.10 -0.14
N ASN A 69 -0.85 12.78 -0.34
CA ASN A 69 -1.94 11.94 0.13
C ASN A 69 -2.15 12.05 1.65
N ALA A 70 -1.05 12.07 2.40
CA ALA A 70 -1.04 12.19 3.85
C ALA A 70 -1.64 13.53 4.34
N SER A 71 -1.62 14.58 3.50
CA SER A 71 -2.18 15.90 3.82
C SER A 71 -3.46 16.23 3.06
N GLY A 72 -4.18 15.22 2.55
CA GLY A 72 -5.46 15.41 1.87
C GLY A 72 -5.34 15.96 0.44
N GLY A 73 -4.18 15.75 -0.19
CA GLY A 73 -3.92 16.14 -1.57
C GLY A 73 -4.88 15.50 -2.57
N THR A 74 -4.95 16.11 -3.76
CA THR A 74 -5.94 15.76 -4.79
C THR A 74 -5.24 15.25 -6.05
N PRO A 75 -5.59 14.05 -6.54
CA PRO A 75 -5.12 13.57 -7.84
C PRO A 75 -5.77 14.35 -8.98
N GLY A 76 -5.04 14.51 -10.08
CA GLY A 76 -5.48 15.20 -11.28
C GLY A 76 -4.91 14.58 -12.55
N ASN A 77 -5.52 14.93 -13.68
CA ASN A 77 -5.06 14.47 -14.98
C ASN A 77 -3.81 15.25 -15.41
N ASN A 78 -2.87 14.57 -16.07
CA ASN A 78 -1.69 15.18 -16.67
C ASN A 78 -1.48 14.61 -18.07
N ALA A 79 -1.29 15.48 -19.06
CA ALA A 79 -1.07 15.11 -20.46
C ALA A 79 0.42 14.98 -20.82
N THR A 80 1.33 15.28 -19.89
CA THR A 80 2.77 15.21 -20.09
C THR A 80 3.19 13.77 -20.36
N ILE A 81 3.90 13.57 -21.46
CA ILE A 81 4.54 12.29 -21.78
C ILE A 81 6.02 12.43 -21.49
N ASN A 82 6.52 11.67 -20.52
CA ASN A 82 7.96 11.62 -20.28
C ASN A 82 8.67 10.79 -21.35
N VAL A 83 9.86 11.23 -21.71
CA VAL A 83 10.76 10.57 -22.66
C VAL A 83 11.91 9.98 -21.89
N VAL A 84 12.19 8.71 -22.15
CA VAL A 84 13.39 8.01 -21.70
C VAL A 84 14.25 7.74 -22.92
N SER A 85 15.52 8.11 -22.88
CA SER A 85 16.40 8.08 -24.04
C SER A 85 17.84 7.75 -23.69
N VAL A 86 18.59 7.28 -24.69
CA VAL A 86 20.04 7.12 -24.62
C VAL A 86 20.62 7.40 -26.00
N THR A 87 21.79 8.04 -26.02
CA THR A 87 22.60 8.17 -27.22
C THR A 87 23.73 7.16 -27.12
N VAL A 88 23.71 6.15 -27.99
CA VAL A 88 24.75 5.12 -28.02
C VAL A 88 25.97 5.63 -28.79
N PRO A 89 27.17 5.67 -28.20
CA PRO A 89 28.37 6.09 -28.91
C PRO A 89 28.70 5.15 -30.07
N ASN A 90 29.17 5.71 -31.20
CA ASN A 90 29.39 4.97 -32.45
C ASN A 90 30.33 3.75 -32.28
N GLY A 91 31.34 3.84 -31.41
CA GLY A 91 32.31 2.77 -31.18
C GLY A 91 31.79 1.58 -30.35
N VAL A 92 30.56 1.66 -29.81
CA VAL A 92 30.00 0.61 -28.95
C VAL A 92 28.62 0.13 -29.41
N VAL A 93 28.13 0.57 -30.57
CA VAL A 93 26.83 0.14 -31.11
C VAL A 93 26.84 -1.37 -31.35
N GLY A 94 25.83 -2.07 -30.83
CA GLY A 94 25.73 -3.53 -30.98
C GLY A 94 26.77 -4.32 -30.19
N SER A 95 27.52 -3.70 -29.28
CA SER A 95 28.52 -4.38 -28.45
C SER A 95 27.93 -5.36 -27.43
N GLY A 96 26.62 -5.28 -27.17
CA GLY A 96 25.96 -6.01 -26.08
C GLY A 96 26.20 -5.42 -24.69
N ALA A 97 26.98 -4.35 -24.58
CA ALA A 97 27.15 -3.63 -23.32
C ALA A 97 25.92 -2.73 -23.08
N ALA A 98 25.22 -2.99 -21.97
CA ALA A 98 24.03 -2.25 -21.59
C ALA A 98 24.33 -0.75 -21.40
N GLN A 99 23.44 0.10 -21.91
CA GLN A 99 23.56 1.55 -21.88
C GLN A 99 22.50 2.13 -20.95
N ALA A 100 22.92 2.89 -19.93
CA ALA A 100 22.01 3.57 -19.03
C ALA A 100 21.19 4.63 -19.79
N MET A 101 19.89 4.67 -19.54
CA MET A 101 19.01 5.66 -20.14
C MET A 101 18.69 6.78 -19.13
N THR A 102 18.39 7.97 -19.65
CA THR A 102 17.95 9.11 -18.85
C THR A 102 16.54 9.53 -19.23
N SER A 103 15.81 10.13 -18.28
CA SER A 103 14.46 10.63 -18.46
C SER A 103 14.40 12.15 -18.36
N ASN A 104 13.40 12.74 -19.00
CA ASN A 104 13.02 14.14 -18.77
C ASN A 104 12.03 14.33 -17.60
N SER A 105 11.65 13.27 -16.87
CA SER A 105 10.82 13.38 -15.67
C SER A 105 11.53 14.22 -14.62
N THR A 106 10.81 15.16 -14.00
CA THR A 106 11.32 15.99 -12.89
C THR A 106 10.82 15.53 -11.52
N VAL A 107 10.02 14.46 -11.48
CA VAL A 107 9.41 13.98 -10.24
C VAL A 107 10.45 13.26 -9.38
N SER A 108 10.86 13.92 -8.30
CA SER A 108 11.70 13.34 -7.26
C SER A 108 10.93 13.00 -5.98
N GLN A 109 9.82 13.69 -5.70
CA GLN A 109 9.07 13.53 -4.46
C GLN A 109 7.91 12.55 -4.59
N SER A 110 7.69 11.76 -3.55
CA SER A 110 6.53 10.88 -3.41
C SER A 110 5.24 11.71 -3.24
N PRO A 111 4.19 11.46 -4.04
CA PRO A 111 2.86 12.00 -3.80
C PRO A 111 2.22 11.52 -2.49
N ILE A 112 2.75 10.49 -1.81
CA ILE A 112 2.20 10.02 -0.53
C ILE A 112 2.46 11.04 0.57
N ASP A 113 3.71 11.45 0.73
CA ASP A 113 4.20 12.17 1.91
C ASP A 113 5.20 13.29 1.59
N GLY A 114 5.59 13.46 0.33
CA GLY A 114 6.57 14.45 -0.11
C GLY A 114 8.03 14.01 0.05
N PHE A 115 8.29 12.76 0.46
CA PHE A 115 9.66 12.25 0.61
C PHE A 115 10.42 12.26 -0.72
N ALA A 116 11.71 12.60 -0.71
CA ALA A 116 12.58 12.58 -1.88
C ALA A 116 12.88 11.13 -2.31
N PHE A 117 11.92 10.51 -2.97
CA PHE A 117 11.86 9.08 -3.25
C PHE A 117 12.62 8.66 -4.52
N CYS A 118 12.54 9.45 -5.59
CA CYS A 118 13.24 9.18 -6.85
C CYS A 118 14.35 10.18 -7.14
N ASN A 119 15.32 9.76 -7.95
CA ASN A 119 16.48 10.54 -8.37
C ASN A 119 16.46 10.83 -9.88
N PRO A 120 15.66 11.79 -10.37
CA PRO A 120 15.81 12.29 -11.73
C PRO A 120 17.24 12.81 -12.03
N PRO A 121 17.73 12.69 -13.28
CA PRO A 121 17.04 12.15 -14.46
C PRO A 121 17.20 10.65 -14.65
N SER A 122 17.92 9.93 -13.77
CA SER A 122 18.18 8.49 -13.94
C SER A 122 16.97 7.61 -13.63
N GLN A 123 15.95 8.17 -12.97
CA GLN A 123 14.77 7.46 -12.53
C GLN A 123 13.47 8.12 -12.98
N VAL A 124 12.45 7.27 -13.19
CA VAL A 124 11.07 7.67 -13.47
C VAL A 124 10.17 7.13 -12.36
N TYR A 125 9.47 8.02 -11.66
CA TYR A 125 8.48 7.63 -10.66
C TYR A 125 7.36 6.80 -11.28
N ILE A 126 6.92 5.74 -10.62
CA ILE A 126 5.68 5.04 -10.91
C ILE A 126 4.94 4.80 -9.61
N GLY A 127 3.70 5.27 -9.55
CA GLY A 127 2.87 5.15 -8.37
C GLY A 127 1.41 4.97 -8.73
N ALA A 128 0.71 4.16 -7.95
CA ALA A 128 -0.69 3.87 -8.17
C ALA A 128 -1.43 3.65 -6.85
N TRP A 129 -2.72 3.96 -6.88
CA TRP A 129 -3.62 3.75 -5.76
C TRP A 129 -5.01 3.33 -6.22
N SER A 130 -5.66 2.51 -5.39
CA SER A 130 -6.98 1.95 -5.67
C SER A 130 -7.91 2.03 -4.48
N ARG A 131 -9.12 2.54 -4.71
CA ARG A 131 -10.27 2.48 -3.80
C ARG A 131 -11.48 1.93 -4.55
N PRO A 132 -11.88 0.68 -4.31
CA PRO A 132 -13.10 0.08 -4.86
C PRO A 132 -14.43 0.66 -4.33
N GLY A 133 -14.37 1.49 -3.28
CA GLY A 133 -15.56 2.01 -2.59
C GLY A 133 -16.27 0.94 -1.77
N SER A 134 -17.59 0.82 -1.95
CA SER A 134 -18.42 -0.23 -1.33
C SER A 134 -18.30 -1.59 -2.02
N GLY A 135 -17.73 -1.63 -3.23
CA GLY A 135 -17.50 -2.88 -3.97
C GLY A 135 -16.26 -3.66 -3.48
N THR A 136 -16.13 -4.88 -4.01
CA THR A 136 -14.88 -5.65 -3.98
C THR A 136 -14.13 -5.42 -5.29
N GLY A 137 -12.81 -5.62 -5.29
CA GLY A 137 -12.02 -5.45 -6.50
C GLY A 137 -10.54 -5.26 -6.20
N VAL A 138 -9.72 -5.74 -7.12
CA VAL A 138 -8.26 -5.56 -7.12
C VAL A 138 -7.94 -4.80 -8.39
N ALA A 139 -7.23 -3.68 -8.27
CA ALA A 139 -6.82 -2.95 -9.46
C ALA A 139 -5.60 -3.62 -10.08
N THR A 140 -5.56 -3.67 -11.41
CA THR A 140 -4.46 -4.27 -12.18
C THR A 140 -3.75 -3.19 -12.95
N LEU A 141 -2.44 -3.09 -12.74
CA LEU A 141 -1.54 -2.24 -13.49
C LEU A 141 -0.89 -3.07 -14.60
N THR A 142 -1.06 -2.61 -15.84
CA THR A 142 -0.45 -3.18 -17.04
C THR A 142 0.41 -2.16 -17.74
N VAL A 143 1.37 -2.62 -18.52
CA VAL A 143 2.08 -1.81 -19.50
C VAL A 143 1.98 -2.47 -20.87
N THR A 144 1.72 -1.65 -21.89
CA THR A 144 1.66 -2.08 -23.29
C THR A 144 2.70 -1.31 -24.09
N SER A 145 3.56 -2.02 -24.81
CA SER A 145 4.54 -1.44 -25.72
C SER A 145 4.37 -1.99 -27.15
N PRO A 146 4.79 -1.25 -28.19
CA PRO A 146 4.85 -1.81 -29.53
C PRO A 146 5.93 -2.89 -29.62
N ALA A 147 5.82 -3.79 -30.61
CA ALA A 147 6.83 -4.83 -30.84
C ALA A 147 8.24 -4.26 -31.06
N ASN A 148 8.33 -3.10 -31.73
CA ASN A 148 9.58 -2.47 -32.12
C ASN A 148 9.59 -0.97 -31.81
N LEU A 149 10.77 -0.45 -31.48
CA LEU A 149 11.11 0.95 -31.73
C LEU A 149 11.36 1.13 -33.23
N THR A 150 11.03 2.31 -33.77
CA THR A 150 11.06 2.56 -35.22
C THR A 150 11.86 3.81 -35.57
N SER A 151 12.58 3.76 -36.69
CA SER A 151 13.28 4.88 -37.33
C SER A 151 13.12 4.75 -38.85
N GLY A 152 12.07 5.34 -39.42
CA GLY A 152 11.68 5.08 -40.81
C GLY A 152 11.28 3.62 -41.01
N SER A 153 11.88 2.92 -41.98
CA SER A 153 11.67 1.48 -42.21
C SER A 153 12.51 0.59 -41.29
N ASN A 154 13.44 1.15 -40.52
CA ASN A 154 14.32 0.39 -39.64
C ASN A 154 13.68 0.17 -38.27
N THR A 155 13.96 -0.98 -37.66
CA THR A 155 13.36 -1.38 -36.38
C THR A 155 14.39 -1.93 -35.40
N ILE A 156 14.15 -1.69 -34.12
CA ILE A 156 14.83 -2.34 -32.99
C ILE A 156 13.76 -2.98 -32.12
N PRO A 157 13.89 -4.25 -31.68
CA PRO A 157 12.93 -4.86 -30.77
C PRO A 157 12.77 -4.01 -29.50
N PHE A 158 11.53 -3.72 -29.09
CA PHE A 158 11.28 -2.94 -27.88
C PHE A 158 11.79 -3.67 -26.62
N SER A 159 11.94 -5.00 -26.69
CA SER A 159 12.58 -5.84 -25.68
C SER A 159 14.07 -5.57 -25.45
N GLN A 160 14.70 -4.69 -26.21
CA GLN A 160 16.00 -4.14 -25.87
C GLN A 160 15.96 -3.20 -24.66
N ILE A 161 14.78 -2.73 -24.24
CA ILE A 161 14.62 -1.86 -23.08
C ILE A 161 14.18 -2.68 -21.86
N SER A 162 14.93 -2.57 -20.77
CA SER A 162 14.61 -3.13 -19.46
C SER A 162 14.56 -2.06 -18.37
N TRP A 163 14.00 -2.41 -17.22
CA TRP A 163 13.99 -1.56 -16.04
C TRP A 163 14.31 -2.34 -14.77
N VAL A 164 14.86 -1.60 -13.80
CA VAL A 164 15.00 -2.02 -12.41
C VAL A 164 14.18 -1.05 -11.54
N MET A 165 13.42 -1.61 -10.62
CA MET A 165 12.67 -0.90 -9.59
C MET A 165 13.58 -0.61 -8.41
N SER A 166 13.37 0.54 -7.78
CA SER A 166 14.09 1.00 -6.60
C SER A 166 13.34 2.17 -5.96
N GLY A 167 13.87 2.72 -4.88
CA GLY A 167 13.41 3.95 -4.28
C GLY A 167 14.35 4.33 -3.14
N ASN A 168 14.53 5.62 -2.90
CA ASN A 168 15.31 6.06 -1.75
C ASN A 168 14.64 5.54 -0.46
N GLY A 169 15.41 4.90 0.41
CA GLY A 169 14.89 4.31 1.65
C GLY A 169 13.97 3.09 1.47
N ASP A 170 13.77 2.63 0.23
CA ASP A 170 12.96 1.44 -0.01
C ASP A 170 13.76 0.16 0.24
N THR A 171 13.13 -0.78 0.93
CA THR A 171 13.69 -2.10 1.27
C THR A 171 12.85 -3.24 0.69
N VAL A 172 11.69 -2.94 0.10
CA VAL A 172 10.76 -3.94 -0.44
C VAL A 172 10.19 -3.47 -1.78
N PHE A 173 10.58 -4.15 -2.86
CA PHE A 173 10.05 -3.86 -4.19
C PHE A 173 8.54 -4.15 -4.28
N GLN A 174 7.76 -3.13 -4.63
CA GLN A 174 6.30 -3.23 -4.76
C GLN A 174 5.82 -3.61 -6.17
N PHE A 175 6.70 -3.42 -7.16
CA PHE A 175 6.57 -3.84 -8.55
C PHE A 175 7.83 -4.64 -8.96
N PRO A 176 7.73 -5.56 -9.92
CA PRO A 176 8.86 -6.36 -10.36
C PRO A 176 9.78 -5.57 -11.32
N ASN A 177 11.07 -5.92 -11.27
CA ASN A 177 12.00 -5.64 -12.36
C ASN A 177 11.54 -6.35 -13.63
N GLY A 178 11.92 -5.84 -14.80
CA GLY A 178 11.46 -6.47 -16.03
C GLY A 178 12.08 -5.92 -17.29
N THR A 179 11.67 -6.53 -18.39
CA THR A 179 11.99 -6.16 -19.76
C THR A 179 10.68 -6.07 -20.52
N PHE A 180 10.59 -5.13 -21.46
CA PHE A 180 9.39 -5.03 -22.30
C PHE A 180 9.28 -6.23 -23.23
N THR A 181 8.06 -6.69 -23.47
CA THR A 181 7.81 -7.87 -24.33
C THR A 181 7.30 -7.52 -25.73
N GLY A 182 7.02 -6.24 -26.01
CA GLY A 182 6.45 -5.82 -27.29
C GLY A 182 4.94 -6.09 -27.41
N GLY A 183 4.25 -6.14 -26.27
CA GLY A 183 2.81 -6.31 -26.13
C GLY A 183 2.36 -5.85 -24.75
N THR A 184 1.21 -6.34 -24.29
CA THR A 184 0.70 -6.07 -22.94
C THR A 184 1.29 -7.04 -21.92
N GLN A 185 1.81 -6.51 -20.81
CA GLN A 185 2.26 -7.29 -19.66
C GLN A 185 1.75 -6.68 -18.35
N THR A 186 1.43 -7.53 -17.37
CA THR A 186 1.02 -7.11 -16.04
C THR A 186 2.25 -6.71 -15.22
N LEU A 187 2.22 -5.52 -14.63
CA LEU A 187 3.25 -5.05 -13.70
C LEU A 187 2.88 -5.32 -12.24
N GLY A 188 1.59 -5.38 -11.92
CA GLY A 188 1.19 -5.73 -10.57
C GLY A 188 -0.29 -5.54 -10.32
N THR A 189 -0.65 -5.89 -9.09
CA THR A 189 -1.99 -5.71 -8.56
C THR A 189 -1.95 -4.84 -7.31
N LEU A 190 -3.02 -4.08 -7.11
CA LEU A 190 -3.23 -3.22 -5.96
C LEU A 190 -4.49 -3.67 -5.23
N ALA A 191 -4.30 -4.11 -3.99
CA ALA A 191 -5.40 -4.44 -3.10
C ALA A 191 -6.21 -3.18 -2.74
N ARG A 192 -7.36 -3.41 -2.09
CA ARG A 192 -8.27 -2.35 -1.64
C ARG A 192 -7.55 -1.35 -0.73
N ASN A 193 -7.66 -0.07 -1.07
CA ASN A 193 -7.10 1.05 -0.31
C ASN A 193 -5.57 0.99 -0.15
N THR A 194 -4.87 0.38 -1.11
CA THR A 194 -3.42 0.27 -1.11
C THR A 194 -2.81 1.28 -2.07
N TRP A 195 -1.78 1.98 -1.61
CA TRP A 195 -0.85 2.72 -2.46
C TRP A 195 0.38 1.86 -2.73
N LYS A 196 0.87 1.87 -3.97
CA LYS A 196 2.18 1.33 -4.32
C LYS A 196 2.98 2.34 -5.13
N GLU A 197 4.26 2.47 -4.85
CA GLU A 197 5.20 3.31 -5.59
C GLU A 197 6.61 2.71 -5.69
N GLN A 198 7.28 3.02 -6.80
CA GLN A 198 8.66 2.69 -7.09
C GLN A 198 9.26 3.75 -8.04
N CYS A 199 10.57 3.69 -8.24
CA CYS A 199 11.35 4.46 -9.19
C CYS A 199 11.97 3.50 -10.21
N MET A 200 11.62 3.67 -11.49
CA MET A 200 12.14 2.87 -12.60
C MET A 200 13.45 3.46 -13.13
N THR A 201 14.51 2.66 -13.13
CA THR A 201 15.77 2.94 -13.84
C THR A 201 15.79 2.13 -15.12
N PHE A 202 15.89 2.79 -16.28
CA PHE A 202 15.85 2.11 -17.59
C PHE A 202 17.24 1.86 -18.17
N SER A 203 17.36 0.76 -18.92
CA SER A 203 18.59 0.36 -19.62
C SER A 203 18.28 -0.14 -21.02
N TYR A 204 19.15 0.19 -21.97
CA TYR A 204 19.13 -0.33 -23.34
C TYR A 204 20.19 -1.42 -23.49
N ALA A 205 19.79 -2.65 -23.80
CA ALA A 205 20.66 -3.82 -23.86
C ALA A 205 21.76 -3.72 -24.93
N ASN A 206 21.50 -3.00 -26.03
CA ASN A 206 22.48 -2.75 -27.10
C ASN A 206 23.05 -4.04 -27.71
N THR A 207 22.24 -5.11 -27.80
CA THR A 207 22.66 -6.42 -28.36
C THR A 207 22.36 -6.57 -29.84
N VAL A 208 21.67 -5.60 -30.44
CA VAL A 208 21.41 -5.54 -31.89
C VAL A 208 22.27 -4.46 -32.55
N LEU A 209 22.60 -4.65 -33.82
CA LEU A 209 23.29 -3.67 -34.66
C LEU A 209 22.28 -2.95 -35.56
N PRO A 210 21.70 -1.82 -35.13
CA PRO A 210 20.76 -1.07 -35.95
C PRO A 210 21.48 -0.19 -36.98
N ALA A 211 20.76 0.20 -38.03
CA ALA A 211 21.17 1.33 -38.86
C ALA A 211 21.18 2.62 -38.02
N ALA A 212 22.02 3.60 -38.39
CA ALA A 212 22.04 4.89 -37.72
C ALA A 212 20.67 5.59 -37.79
N GLY A 213 20.20 6.12 -36.67
CA GLY A 213 18.91 6.80 -36.58
C GLY A 213 18.41 6.97 -35.16
N THR A 214 17.28 7.66 -35.02
CA THR A 214 16.57 7.84 -33.74
C THR A 214 15.39 6.89 -33.71
N TYR A 215 15.46 5.87 -32.86
CA TYR A 215 14.43 4.86 -32.72
C TYR A 215 13.46 5.25 -31.61
N THR A 216 12.18 5.36 -31.96
CA THR A 216 11.14 5.78 -31.01
C THR A 216 10.01 4.77 -30.91
N GLY A 217 9.37 4.74 -29.74
CA GLY A 217 8.17 3.98 -29.46
C GLY A 217 7.56 4.43 -28.14
N ARG A 218 6.36 3.96 -27.83
CA ARG A 218 5.61 4.43 -26.65
C ARG A 218 5.11 3.26 -25.80
N ALA A 219 5.57 3.21 -24.56
CA ALA A 219 4.99 2.36 -23.53
C ALA A 219 3.78 3.09 -22.89
N VAL A 220 2.64 2.42 -22.79
CA VAL A 220 1.42 2.94 -22.19
C VAL A 220 1.08 2.12 -20.96
N TYR A 221 1.03 2.78 -19.81
CA TYR A 221 0.70 2.16 -18.53
C TYR A 221 -0.79 2.39 -18.25
N THR A 222 -1.51 1.32 -17.91
CA THR A 222 -2.95 1.36 -17.66
C THR A 222 -3.26 0.70 -16.34
N LEU A 223 -3.93 1.45 -15.46
CA LEU A 223 -4.51 0.94 -14.23
C LEU A 223 -6.01 0.76 -14.43
N SER A 224 -6.50 -0.45 -14.19
CA SER A 224 -7.93 -0.76 -14.27
C SER A 224 -8.42 -1.34 -12.96
N LEU A 225 -9.58 -0.88 -12.51
CA LEU A 225 -10.30 -1.45 -11.37
C LEU A 225 -11.68 -1.86 -11.88
N PRO A 226 -12.00 -3.16 -11.97
CA PRO A 226 -13.29 -3.67 -12.45
C PRO A 226 -14.42 -3.38 -11.47
#